data_AF-A0A8K0RSG0-F1
#
_entry.id   AF-A0A8K0RSG0-F1
#
_cell.length_a   1.000
_cell.length_b   1.000
_cell.length_c   1.000
_cell.angle_alpha   90.00
_cell.angle_beta   90.00
_cell.angle_gamma   90.00
#
_symmetry.space_group_name_H-M   'P 1'
#
loop_
_entity.id
_entity.type
_entity.pdbx_description
1 polymer ?
#
loop_
_entity_poly.entity_id
_entity_poly.type
_entity_poly.pdbx_seq_one_letter_code
_entity_poly.pdbx_strand_id
1 'polypeptide(L)'
;MAPSWLEKFIVREDATPDARRSTETPTLEMHYTALAGHRRILGIKGDRRPRYEVTRKAILTAWGDKCHVKSVESNVEIAVMDFHSFPAKTEVNFTQRKHNIDIKGNVGPFQAGGGLGELHWKPTGMVPYGKASWELRDEGNLVVSVTIDDHQVNGVIGLWRSDLDPETVEELVIVGVSKIEEYRKLMRNSKTSAVSVASSAAWLA
;
A
#
# COMPACT_ATOMS: atom_id res chain seq x y z
N MET A 1 20.09 2.12 -27.94
CA MET A 1 20.54 0.95 -27.15
C MET A 1 21.03 1.46 -25.81
N ALA A 2 20.50 0.95 -24.70
CA ALA A 2 20.97 1.36 -23.37
C ALA A 2 22.37 0.77 -23.11
N PRO A 3 23.26 1.45 -22.36
CA PRO A 3 24.60 0.95 -22.06
C PRO A 3 24.59 -0.36 -21.26
N SER A 4 25.51 -1.28 -21.55
CA SER A 4 25.62 -2.63 -20.93
C SER A 4 25.85 -2.64 -19.41
N TRP A 5 26.31 -1.52 -18.82
CA TRP A 5 26.43 -1.40 -17.37
C TRP A 5 25.08 -1.15 -16.68
N LEU A 6 24.08 -0.66 -17.41
CA LEU A 6 22.71 -0.50 -16.93
C LEU A 6 21.98 -1.85 -16.87
N GLU A 7 22.34 -2.80 -17.75
CA GLU A 7 21.72 -4.12 -17.83
C GLU A 7 21.97 -4.99 -16.58
N LYS A 8 23.10 -4.78 -15.87
CA LYS A 8 23.42 -5.50 -14.62
C LYS A 8 22.54 -5.08 -13.42
N PHE A 9 21.88 -3.93 -13.49
CA PHE A 9 20.96 -3.44 -12.45
C PHE A 9 19.48 -3.60 -12.83
N ILE A 10 19.19 -4.10 -14.03
CA ILE A 10 17.86 -4.60 -14.36
C ILE A 10 17.78 -6.03 -13.82
N VAL A 11 17.66 -6.16 -12.49
CA VAL A 11 16.94 -7.31 -11.95
C VAL A 11 15.56 -7.17 -12.57
N ARG A 12 15.30 -7.92 -13.65
CA ARG A 12 13.96 -8.12 -14.19
C ARG A 12 13.23 -8.93 -13.14
N GLU A 13 12.86 -8.27 -12.05
CA GLU A 13 11.91 -8.80 -11.10
C GLU A 13 10.70 -9.17 -11.94
N ASP A 14 10.39 -10.47 -11.98
CA ASP A 14 9.34 -10.98 -12.85
C ASP A 14 8.03 -10.30 -12.47
N ALA A 15 7.59 -9.31 -13.23
CA ALA A 15 6.37 -8.57 -12.92
C ALA A 15 5.09 -9.41 -13.15
N THR A 16 5.21 -10.68 -13.54
CA THR A 16 4.06 -11.56 -13.76
C THR A 16 3.29 -11.74 -12.45
N PRO A 17 1.98 -11.41 -12.44
CA PRO A 17 1.08 -11.74 -11.35
C PRO A 17 1.03 -13.24 -11.06
N ASP A 18 0.81 -13.61 -9.81
CA ASP A 18 0.48 -14.99 -9.45
C ASP A 18 -0.76 -15.47 -10.22
N ALA A 19 -0.70 -16.69 -10.77
CA ALA A 19 -1.78 -17.25 -11.59
C ALA A 19 -3.11 -17.35 -10.82
N ARG A 20 -3.08 -17.52 -9.49
CA ARG A 20 -4.29 -17.57 -8.66
C ARG A 20 -5.15 -16.33 -8.78
N ARG A 21 -4.53 -15.17 -9.09
CA ARG A 21 -5.26 -13.90 -9.28
C ARG A 21 -6.19 -13.90 -10.49
N SER A 22 -6.02 -14.82 -11.44
CA SER A 22 -6.90 -14.97 -12.60
C SER A 22 -7.74 -16.25 -12.58
N THR A 23 -7.37 -17.25 -11.76
CA THR A 23 -8.04 -18.56 -11.72
C THR A 23 -8.87 -18.81 -10.47
N GLU A 24 -8.65 -18.05 -9.40
CA GLU A 24 -9.24 -18.28 -8.08
C GLU A 24 -9.79 -16.97 -7.49
N THR A 25 -10.55 -17.11 -6.40
CA THR A 25 -11.03 -15.98 -5.59
C THR A 25 -10.25 -15.89 -4.28
N PRO A 26 -9.87 -14.68 -3.83
CA PRO A 26 -9.21 -14.53 -2.54
C PRO A 26 -10.13 -14.97 -1.38
N THR A 27 -9.53 -15.47 -0.30
CA THR A 27 -10.23 -15.83 0.95
C THR A 27 -10.96 -14.63 1.54
N LEU A 28 -10.39 -13.43 1.42
CA LEU A 28 -11.00 -12.16 1.81
C LEU A 28 -10.69 -11.10 0.77
N GLU A 29 -11.71 -10.36 0.34
CA GLU A 29 -11.56 -9.19 -0.54
C GLU A 29 -12.07 -7.93 0.17
N MET A 30 -11.17 -6.97 0.37
CA MET A 30 -11.44 -5.66 0.96
C MET A 30 -11.35 -4.58 -0.11
N HIS A 31 -12.42 -3.83 -0.29
CA HIS A 31 -12.46 -2.67 -1.18
C HIS A 31 -12.08 -1.42 -0.42
N TYR A 32 -11.05 -0.74 -0.92
CA TYR A 32 -10.65 0.57 -0.46
C TYR A 32 -11.27 1.63 -1.38
N THR A 33 -11.89 2.65 -0.79
CA THR A 33 -12.48 3.78 -1.52
C THR A 33 -12.06 5.09 -0.89
N ALA A 34 -11.49 5.99 -1.69
CA ALA A 34 -11.20 7.35 -1.26
C ALA A 34 -12.43 8.25 -1.40
N LEU A 35 -12.75 8.98 -0.34
CA LEU A 35 -13.84 9.95 -0.25
C LEU A 35 -13.28 11.38 -0.23
N ALA A 36 -14.18 12.37 -0.23
CA ALA A 36 -13.82 13.76 -0.04
C ALA A 36 -13.16 14.00 1.34
N GLY A 37 -12.38 15.08 1.45
CA GLY A 37 -11.82 15.53 2.72
C GLY A 37 -10.76 14.61 3.33
N HIS A 38 -9.99 13.91 2.50
CA HIS A 38 -8.94 12.99 2.94
C HIS A 38 -9.42 11.81 3.81
N ARG A 39 -10.70 11.45 3.72
CA ARG A 39 -11.26 10.26 4.35
C ARG A 39 -11.30 9.11 3.36
N ARG A 40 -11.02 7.89 3.83
CA ARG A 40 -11.15 6.66 3.05
C ARG A 40 -11.92 5.65 3.87
N ILE A 41 -12.58 4.74 3.18
CA ILE A 41 -13.31 3.66 3.81
C ILE A 41 -12.86 2.32 3.23
N LEU A 42 -12.90 1.29 4.06
CA LEU A 42 -12.69 -0.09 3.67
C LEU A 42 -13.90 -0.93 4.03
N GLY A 43 -14.30 -1.83 3.14
CA GLY A 43 -15.37 -2.79 3.40
C GLY A 43 -15.36 -3.96 2.42
N ILE A 44 -16.14 -4.98 2.71
CA ILE A 44 -16.37 -6.11 1.81
C ILE A 44 -17.54 -5.79 0.89
N LYS A 45 -17.51 -6.30 -0.34
CA LYS A 45 -18.66 -6.20 -1.25
C LYS A 45 -19.92 -6.76 -0.59
N GLY A 46 -20.98 -5.96 -0.58
CA GLY A 46 -22.26 -6.31 0.06
C GLY A 46 -22.39 -5.82 1.51
N ASP A 47 -21.32 -5.33 2.13
CA ASP A 47 -21.41 -4.68 3.44
C ASP A 47 -22.30 -3.43 3.36
N ARG A 48 -23.19 -3.28 4.35
CA ARG A 48 -24.04 -2.07 4.48
C ARG A 48 -23.31 -0.90 5.16
N ARG A 49 -22.17 -1.17 5.78
CA ARG A 49 -21.33 -0.19 6.48
C ARG A 49 -19.86 -0.56 6.26
N PRO A 50 -18.96 0.43 6.15
CA PRO A 50 -17.54 0.15 6.10
C PRO A 50 -17.06 -0.49 7.40
N ARG A 51 -16.04 -1.33 7.31
CA ARG A 51 -15.36 -1.97 8.44
C ARG A 51 -14.32 -1.05 9.06
N TYR A 52 -13.56 -0.37 8.21
CA TYR A 52 -12.51 0.55 8.63
C TYR A 52 -12.64 1.91 7.96
N GLU A 53 -12.17 2.92 8.67
CA GLU A 53 -11.99 4.27 8.17
C GLU A 53 -10.53 4.66 8.28
N VAL A 54 -9.99 5.24 7.21
CA VAL A 54 -8.62 5.75 7.17
C VAL A 54 -8.66 7.25 6.95
N THR A 55 -8.05 7.99 7.88
CA THR A 55 -7.95 9.45 7.80
C THR A 55 -6.50 9.84 7.67
N ARG A 56 -6.16 10.53 6.58
CA ARG A 56 -4.82 11.10 6.39
C ARG A 56 -4.71 12.42 7.14
N LYS A 57 -3.65 12.57 7.93
CA LYS A 57 -3.18 13.83 8.49
C LYS A 57 -1.80 14.14 7.94
N ALA A 58 -1.67 15.26 7.24
CA ALA A 58 -0.36 15.74 6.79
C ALA A 58 0.42 16.27 8.00
N ILE A 59 1.66 15.85 8.18
CA ILE A 59 2.55 16.38 9.21
C ILE A 59 3.70 17.06 8.49
N LEU A 60 3.67 18.40 8.44
CA LEU A 60 4.72 19.26 7.89
C LEU A 60 5.31 18.73 6.57
N THR A 61 4.80 19.21 5.44
CA THR A 61 5.06 18.82 4.03
C THR A 61 6.38 18.10 3.68
N ALA A 62 7.50 18.41 4.34
CA ALA A 62 8.81 17.80 4.13
C ALA A 62 9.10 16.50 4.94
N TRP A 63 8.42 16.24 6.07
CA TRP A 63 8.83 15.20 7.04
C TRP A 63 8.03 13.89 6.94
N GLY A 64 6.74 13.93 6.58
CA GLY A 64 5.96 12.71 6.36
C GLY A 64 4.46 12.92 6.21
N ASP A 65 3.76 11.83 5.91
CA ASP A 65 2.30 11.75 6.00
C ASP A 65 1.96 10.74 7.09
N LYS A 66 0.92 10.99 7.90
CA LYS A 66 0.34 9.97 8.78
C LYS A 66 -1.05 9.58 8.31
N CYS A 67 -1.37 8.31 8.42
CA CYS A 67 -2.73 7.81 8.26
C CYS A 67 -3.16 7.10 9.54
N HIS A 68 -4.30 7.53 10.06
CA HIS A 68 -4.94 6.93 11.22
C HIS A 68 -6.00 5.96 10.73
N VAL A 69 -5.96 4.71 11.20
CA VAL A 69 -6.95 3.69 10.85
C VAL A 69 -7.81 3.37 12.06
N LYS A 70 -9.12 3.44 11.85
CA LYS A 70 -10.13 3.28 12.88
C LYS A 70 -11.09 2.17 12.48
N SER A 71 -11.38 1.26 13.42
CA SER A 71 -12.50 0.33 13.28
C SER A 71 -13.81 1.09 13.44
N VAL A 72 -14.71 0.94 12.47
CA VAL A 72 -16.01 1.62 12.46
C VAL A 72 -16.95 0.98 13.47
N GLU A 73 -16.85 -0.34 13.67
CA GLU A 73 -17.69 -1.09 14.61
C GLU A 73 -17.39 -0.70 16.06
N SER A 74 -16.11 -0.76 16.46
CA SER A 74 -15.71 -0.45 17.83
C SER A 74 -15.45 1.03 18.07
N ASN A 75 -15.36 1.83 17.02
CA ASN A 75 -15.02 3.25 17.07
C ASN A 75 -13.63 3.51 17.70
N VAL A 76 -12.70 2.55 17.60
CA VAL A 76 -11.34 2.62 18.17
C VAL A 76 -10.29 2.73 17.06
N GLU A 77 -9.26 3.56 17.28
CA GLU A 77 -8.07 3.59 16.43
C GLU A 77 -7.28 2.30 16.64
N ILE A 78 -7.09 1.53 15.56
CA ILE A 78 -6.44 0.21 15.58
C ILE A 78 -5.00 0.28 15.06
N ALA A 79 -4.69 1.26 14.19
CA ALA A 79 -3.36 1.42 13.66
C ALA A 79 -3.06 2.87 13.24
N VAL A 80 -1.78 3.22 13.30
CA VAL A 80 -1.23 4.47 12.75
C VAL A 80 -0.11 4.12 11.79
N MET A 81 -0.22 4.60 10.55
CA MET A 81 0.79 4.45 9.51
C MET A 81 1.57 5.75 9.37
N ASP A 82 2.89 5.70 9.46
CA ASP A 82 3.79 6.84 9.24
C ASP A 82 4.63 6.61 7.98
N PHE A 83 4.57 7.56 7.06
CA PHE A 83 5.27 7.50 5.77
C PHE A 83 6.44 8.48 5.78
N HIS A 84 7.63 8.01 6.10
CA HIS A 84 8.85 8.83 6.12
C HIS A 84 9.38 9.04 4.71
N SER A 85 9.82 10.27 4.43
CA SER A 85 10.45 10.60 3.14
C SER A 85 11.98 10.47 3.17
N PHE A 86 12.62 10.64 4.33
CA PHE A 86 14.07 10.59 4.47
C PHE A 86 14.51 10.10 5.87
N PRO A 87 15.13 8.90 6.00
CA PRO A 87 15.18 7.85 4.98
C PRO A 87 13.78 7.35 4.62
N ALA A 88 13.60 6.84 3.40
CA ALA A 88 12.30 6.31 2.96
C ALA A 88 11.97 5.02 3.73
N LYS A 89 10.89 5.06 4.51
CA LYS A 89 10.33 3.92 5.24
C LYS A 89 8.86 4.14 5.54
N THR A 90 8.15 3.04 5.71
CA THR A 90 6.76 3.04 6.16
C THR A 90 6.67 2.27 7.47
N GLU A 91 6.21 2.94 8.52
CA GLU A 91 5.97 2.32 9.83
C GLU A 91 4.47 2.10 10.02
N VAL A 92 4.07 0.92 10.49
CA VAL A 92 2.69 0.58 10.82
C VAL A 92 2.62 0.16 12.28
N ASN A 93 2.08 1.05 13.11
CA ASN A 93 1.95 0.85 14.55
C ASN A 93 0.54 0.39 14.89
N PHE A 94 0.36 -0.84 15.36
CA PHE A 94 -0.91 -1.37 15.86
C PHE A 94 -1.08 -1.01 17.33
N THR A 95 -2.01 -0.10 17.60
CA THR A 95 -2.16 0.60 18.88
C THR A 95 -2.56 -0.34 20.01
N GLN A 96 -3.46 -1.29 19.76
CA GLN A 96 -4.02 -2.16 20.80
C GLN A 96 -3.06 -3.26 21.25
N ARG A 97 -2.30 -3.86 20.31
CA ARG A 97 -1.42 -5.00 20.55
C ARG A 97 0.06 -4.65 20.70
N LYS A 98 0.41 -3.35 20.67
CA LYS A 98 1.80 -2.84 20.76
C LYS A 98 2.74 -3.52 19.77
N HIS A 99 2.24 -3.80 18.57
CA HIS A 99 2.99 -4.41 17.48
C HIS A 99 3.35 -3.32 16.45
N ASN A 100 4.58 -3.32 15.97
CA ASN A 100 5.05 -2.36 14.97
C ASN A 100 5.71 -3.10 13.81
N ILE A 101 5.38 -2.68 12.60
CA ILE A 101 5.96 -3.16 11.35
C ILE A 101 6.75 -2.02 10.71
N ASP A 102 8.03 -2.26 10.42
CA ASP A 102 8.90 -1.33 9.71
C ASP A 102 9.21 -1.88 8.31
N ILE A 103 8.70 -1.22 7.28
CA ILE A 103 8.91 -1.54 5.88
C ILE A 103 9.95 -0.55 5.33
N LYS A 104 11.17 -1.04 5.08
CA LYS A 104 12.27 -0.22 4.57
C LYS A 104 12.09 0.07 3.08
N GLY A 105 12.01 1.35 2.70
CA GLY A 105 11.68 1.75 1.35
C GLY A 105 10.32 1.20 0.89
N ASN A 106 10.15 1.02 -0.43
CA ASN A 106 8.86 0.61 -0.99
C ASN A 106 8.66 -0.93 -1.04
N VAL A 107 9.72 -1.72 -0.91
CA VAL A 107 9.65 -3.20 -1.08
C VAL A 107 10.43 -3.97 -0.02
N GLY A 108 10.94 -3.27 1.00
CA GLY A 108 11.76 -3.91 2.02
C GLY A 108 11.01 -5.03 2.73
N PRO A 109 11.71 -6.14 3.06
CA PRO A 109 11.11 -7.23 3.79
C PRO A 109 10.74 -6.81 5.21
N PHE A 110 9.74 -7.45 5.78
CA PHE A 110 9.33 -7.26 7.17
C PHE A 110 8.75 -8.56 7.75
N GLN A 111 8.73 -8.64 9.07
CA GLN A 111 8.14 -9.76 9.80
C GLN A 111 6.69 -9.42 10.15
N ALA A 112 5.77 -10.34 9.86
CA ALA A 112 4.36 -10.23 10.21
C ALA A 112 4.02 -11.09 11.45
N GLY A 113 2.85 -10.83 12.03
CA GLY A 113 2.25 -11.69 13.05
C GLY A 113 1.81 -13.06 12.53
N GLY A 114 1.28 -13.90 13.43
CA GLY A 114 0.57 -15.14 13.05
C GLY A 114 1.43 -16.29 12.54
N GLY A 115 2.76 -16.24 12.73
CA GLY A 115 3.67 -17.30 12.27
C GLY A 115 3.92 -17.28 10.76
N LEU A 116 3.62 -16.18 10.08
CA LEU A 116 4.09 -15.90 8.73
C LEU A 116 5.61 -15.68 8.77
N GLY A 117 6.29 -16.13 7.72
CA GLY A 117 7.73 -15.88 7.56
C GLY A 117 8.03 -14.43 7.20
N GLU A 118 9.23 -14.21 6.65
CA GLU A 118 9.60 -12.90 6.13
C GLU A 118 8.75 -12.54 4.91
N LEU A 119 7.99 -11.44 5.01
CA LEU A 119 7.14 -10.95 3.95
C LEU A 119 7.86 -9.88 3.11
N HIS A 120 7.69 -9.93 1.79
CA HIS A 120 8.21 -8.91 0.88
C HIS A 120 7.19 -8.51 -0.18
N TRP A 121 7.25 -7.25 -0.60
CA TRP A 121 6.41 -6.74 -1.67
C TRP A 121 7.08 -6.99 -3.02
N LYS A 122 6.32 -7.57 -3.95
CA LYS A 122 6.66 -7.75 -5.35
C LYS A 122 5.73 -6.89 -6.22
N PRO A 123 6.24 -5.91 -7.00
CA PRO A 123 5.42 -5.17 -7.95
C PRO A 123 5.01 -6.07 -9.13
N THR A 124 3.75 -5.98 -9.57
CA THR A 124 3.19 -6.87 -10.61
C THR A 124 2.44 -6.18 -11.74
N GLY A 125 2.35 -4.85 -11.71
CA GLY A 125 1.59 -4.13 -12.74
C GLY A 125 1.58 -2.64 -12.47
N MET A 126 2.67 -1.97 -12.81
CA MET A 126 2.82 -0.52 -12.62
C MET A 126 2.64 0.20 -13.95
N VAL A 127 1.62 1.05 -14.05
CA VAL A 127 1.45 1.99 -15.17
C VAL A 127 1.89 3.38 -14.71
N PRO A 128 2.79 4.06 -15.45
CA PRO A 128 3.17 5.43 -15.15
C PRO A 128 1.94 6.33 -15.06
N TYR A 129 1.75 6.99 -13.92
CA TYR A 129 0.58 7.83 -13.66
C TYR A 129 -0.78 7.14 -13.87
N GLY A 130 -0.88 5.83 -13.65
CA GLY A 130 -2.12 5.07 -13.81
C GLY A 130 -2.33 4.04 -12.71
N LYS A 131 -2.87 2.87 -13.07
CA LYS A 131 -3.04 1.73 -12.18
C LYS A 131 -1.71 1.18 -11.67
N ALA A 132 -1.81 0.51 -10.54
CA ALA A 132 -0.68 -0.13 -9.90
C ALA A 132 -1.10 -1.42 -9.19
N SER A 133 -0.24 -2.44 -9.16
CA SER A 133 -0.48 -3.64 -8.36
C SER A 133 0.79 -4.23 -7.74
N TRP A 134 0.62 -4.85 -6.58
CA TRP A 134 1.66 -5.52 -5.82
C TRP A 134 1.14 -6.82 -5.23
N GLU A 135 2.08 -7.69 -4.90
CA GLU A 135 1.86 -8.93 -4.18
C GLU A 135 2.77 -8.94 -2.95
N LEU A 136 2.21 -9.28 -1.80
CA LEU A 136 2.96 -9.60 -0.60
C LEU A 136 3.18 -11.10 -0.58
N ARG A 137 4.44 -11.52 -0.48
CA ARG A 137 4.83 -12.93 -0.57
C ARG A 137 5.58 -13.39 0.67
N ASP A 138 5.30 -14.62 1.08
CA ASP A 138 5.99 -15.39 2.12
C ASP A 138 6.74 -16.55 1.46
N GLU A 139 8.08 -16.53 1.47
CA GLU A 139 8.93 -17.54 0.82
C GLU A 139 8.53 -17.86 -0.64
N GLY A 140 7.98 -16.87 -1.35
CA GLY A 140 7.50 -16.99 -2.74
C GLY A 140 6.00 -17.26 -2.91
N ASN A 141 5.29 -17.64 -1.84
CA ASN A 141 3.85 -17.85 -1.85
C ASN A 141 3.10 -16.53 -1.75
N LEU A 142 2.10 -16.30 -2.62
CA LEU A 142 1.23 -15.13 -2.51
C LEU A 142 0.36 -15.19 -1.23
N VAL A 143 0.47 -14.12 -0.42
CA VAL A 143 -0.30 -13.91 0.82
C VAL A 143 -1.32 -12.81 0.64
N VAL A 144 -0.91 -11.66 0.10
CA VAL A 144 -1.79 -10.49 -0.14
C VAL A 144 -1.59 -9.99 -1.56
N SER A 145 -2.65 -9.62 -2.25
CA SER A 145 -2.57 -8.83 -3.47
C SER A 145 -3.17 -7.46 -3.26
N VAL A 146 -2.50 -6.42 -3.73
CA VAL A 146 -3.01 -5.04 -3.71
C VAL A 146 -3.12 -4.55 -5.15
N THR A 147 -4.26 -3.95 -5.50
CA THR A 147 -4.47 -3.30 -6.79
C THR A 147 -5.06 -1.91 -6.58
N ILE A 148 -4.72 -0.99 -7.49
CA ILE A 148 -5.22 0.38 -7.53
C ILE A 148 -5.75 0.62 -8.95
N ASP A 149 -6.91 1.27 -9.05
CA ASP A 149 -7.53 1.59 -10.33
C ASP A 149 -6.77 2.65 -11.13
N ASP A 150 -7.11 2.81 -12.41
CA ASP A 150 -6.45 3.76 -13.31
C ASP A 150 -6.64 5.22 -12.86
N HIS A 151 -7.70 5.51 -12.12
CA HIS A 151 -7.97 6.83 -11.55
C HIS A 151 -7.17 7.11 -10.27
N GLN A 152 -6.48 6.11 -9.72
CA GLN A 152 -5.73 6.20 -8.46
C GLN A 152 -6.63 6.59 -7.28
N VAL A 153 -7.92 6.26 -7.35
CA VAL A 153 -8.93 6.61 -6.35
C VAL A 153 -9.29 5.40 -5.51
N ASN A 154 -9.49 4.25 -6.15
CA ASN A 154 -9.97 3.03 -5.50
C ASN A 154 -8.90 1.94 -5.54
N GLY A 155 -9.02 1.00 -4.62
CA GLY A 155 -8.14 -0.16 -4.60
C GLY A 155 -8.83 -1.39 -4.05
N VAL A 156 -8.20 -2.54 -4.27
CA VAL A 156 -8.66 -3.83 -3.76
C VAL A 156 -7.49 -4.52 -3.09
N ILE A 157 -7.74 -5.02 -1.88
CA ILE A 157 -6.81 -5.81 -1.08
C ILE A 157 -7.41 -7.22 -0.98
N GLY A 158 -6.72 -8.21 -1.55
CA GLY A 158 -7.13 -9.61 -1.51
C GLY A 158 -6.19 -10.43 -0.64
N LEU A 159 -6.71 -11.19 0.32
CA LEU A 159 -5.95 -12.18 1.09
C LEU A 159 -6.10 -13.57 0.45
N TRP A 160 -4.98 -14.26 0.27
CA TRP A 160 -4.89 -15.52 -0.48
C TRP A 160 -4.49 -16.72 0.37
N ARG A 161 -4.15 -16.49 1.64
CA ARG A 161 -3.84 -17.55 2.60
C ARG A 161 -5.07 -17.82 3.47
N SER A 162 -5.43 -19.08 3.61
CA SER A 162 -6.44 -19.54 4.56
C SER A 162 -5.82 -19.69 5.95
N ASP A 163 -6.66 -19.90 6.97
CA ASP A 163 -6.25 -20.32 8.31
C ASP A 163 -5.38 -19.29 9.07
N LEU A 164 -5.57 -18.01 8.76
CA LEU A 164 -4.98 -16.91 9.51
C LEU A 164 -5.89 -16.53 10.68
N ASP A 165 -5.29 -16.23 11.82
CA ASP A 165 -6.02 -15.67 12.95
C ASP A 165 -6.53 -14.24 12.63
N PRO A 166 -7.58 -13.76 13.32
CA PRO A 166 -8.18 -12.46 13.04
C PRO A 166 -7.21 -11.28 13.16
N GLU A 167 -6.22 -11.34 14.06
CA GLU A 167 -5.26 -10.25 14.24
C GLU A 167 -4.30 -10.17 13.05
N THR A 168 -3.84 -11.32 12.56
CA THR A 168 -3.00 -11.40 11.37
C THR A 168 -3.78 -10.99 10.12
N VAL A 169 -5.06 -11.33 10.01
CA VAL A 169 -5.94 -10.84 8.93
C VAL A 169 -6.02 -9.31 8.96
N GLU A 170 -6.30 -8.71 10.12
CA GLU A 170 -6.35 -7.25 10.26
C GLU A 170 -5.00 -6.64 9.92
N GLU A 171 -3.91 -7.21 10.42
CA GLU A 171 -2.55 -6.77 10.12
C GLU A 171 -2.27 -6.66 8.62
N LEU A 172 -2.52 -7.74 7.88
CA LEU A 172 -2.29 -7.82 6.44
C LEU A 172 -3.18 -6.85 5.66
N VAL A 173 -4.42 -6.63 6.11
CA VAL A 173 -5.31 -5.62 5.52
C VAL A 173 -4.74 -4.22 5.72
N ILE A 174 -4.30 -3.88 6.92
CA ILE A 174 -3.72 -2.56 7.23
C ILE A 174 -2.40 -2.35 6.47
N VAL A 175 -1.57 -3.38 6.35
CA VAL A 175 -0.36 -3.36 5.53
C VAL A 175 -0.70 -3.18 4.04
N GLY A 176 -1.78 -3.79 3.55
CA GLY A 176 -2.30 -3.52 2.21
C GLY A 176 -2.73 -2.06 2.02
N VAL A 177 -3.37 -1.46 3.02
CA VAL A 177 -3.73 -0.03 3.02
C VAL A 177 -2.50 0.86 2.98
N SER A 178 -1.47 0.53 3.77
CA SER A 178 -0.23 1.32 3.80
C SER A 178 0.39 1.38 2.41
N LYS A 179 0.36 0.26 1.67
CA LYS A 179 0.86 0.19 0.30
C LYS A 179 0.08 1.09 -0.68
N ILE A 180 -1.25 1.13 -0.55
CA ILE A 180 -2.09 2.03 -1.35
C ILE A 180 -1.76 3.49 -1.03
N GLU A 181 -1.68 3.87 0.24
CA GLU A 181 -1.41 5.25 0.64
C GLU A 181 0.01 5.71 0.29
N GLU A 182 1.01 4.82 0.39
CA GLU A 182 2.38 5.07 -0.07
C GLU A 182 2.41 5.41 -1.56
N TYR A 183 1.75 4.60 -2.40
CA TYR A 183 1.66 4.89 -3.83
C TYR A 183 0.95 6.22 -4.10
N ARG A 184 -0.15 6.50 -3.41
CA ARG A 184 -0.85 7.77 -3.57
C ARG A 184 0.02 8.95 -3.12
N LYS A 185 0.85 8.80 -2.09
CA LYS A 185 1.84 9.81 -1.67
C LYS A 185 2.85 10.05 -2.78
N LEU A 186 3.42 8.99 -3.35
CA LEU A 186 4.34 9.09 -4.48
C LEU A 186 3.71 9.85 -5.66
N MET A 187 2.46 9.51 -6.02
CA MET A 187 1.73 10.16 -7.12
C MET A 187 1.39 11.63 -6.85
N ARG A 188 1.11 12.00 -5.60
CA ARG A 188 0.93 13.41 -5.22
C ARG A 188 2.23 14.18 -5.37
N ASN A 189 3.32 13.64 -4.85
CA ASN A 189 4.63 14.28 -4.90
C ASN A 189 5.11 14.44 -6.34
N SER A 190 4.92 13.43 -7.20
CA SER A 190 5.28 13.54 -8.62
C SER A 190 4.47 14.61 -9.37
N LYS A 191 3.18 14.77 -9.07
CA LYS A 191 2.34 15.84 -9.66
C LYS A 191 2.79 17.22 -9.18
N THR A 192 3.08 17.38 -7.88
CA THR A 192 3.61 18.65 -7.34
C THR A 192 4.96 18.99 -7.96
N SER A 193 5.86 18.02 -8.12
CA SER A 193 7.16 18.22 -8.77
C SER A 193 7.02 18.60 -10.25
N ALA A 194 6.09 17.98 -10.97
CA ALA A 194 5.81 18.34 -12.36
C ALA A 194 5.28 19.78 -12.49
N VAL A 195 4.40 20.21 -11.58
CA VAL A 195 3.93 21.61 -11.51
C VAL A 195 5.07 22.55 -11.14
N SER A 196 5.96 22.17 -10.22
CA SER A 196 7.12 23.01 -9.87
C SER A 196 8.08 23.20 -11.05
N VAL A 197 8.31 22.14 -11.85
CA VAL A 197 9.13 22.22 -13.07
C VAL A 197 8.46 23.06 -14.15
N ALA A 198 7.15 22.89 -14.35
CA ALA A 198 6.37 23.72 -15.27
C ALA A 198 6.32 25.20 -14.84
N SER A 199 6.27 25.47 -13.52
CA SER A 199 6.33 26.84 -12.97
C SER A 199 7.73 27.46 -13.03
N SER A 200 8.79 26.65 -13.14
CA SER A 200 10.17 27.12 -13.34
C SER A 200 10.57 27.33 -14.80
N ALA A 201 9.67 27.10 -15.76
CA ALA A 201 9.99 27.20 -17.20
C ALA A 201 8.86 27.81 -18.04
N ALA A 202 8.28 28.93 -17.57
CA ALA A 202 7.41 29.78 -18.40
C ALA A 202 7.99 31.18 -18.68
N TRP A 203 9.10 31.57 -18.04
CA TRP A 203 9.71 32.90 -18.22
C TRP A 203 11.25 32.92 -18.31
N LEU A 204 11.88 31.74 -18.43
CA LEU A 204 13.30 31.61 -18.78
C LEU A 204 13.49 31.36 -20.30
N ALA A 205 12.61 31.98 -21.10
CA ALA A 205 12.75 32.19 -22.54
C ALA A 205 12.25 33.61 -22.86
#